data_AF-A0A846ADS3-F1
#
_entry.id   AF-A0A846ADS3-F1
#
_cell.length_a   1.000
_cell.length_b   1.000
_cell.length_c   1.000
_cell.angle_alpha   90.00
_cell.angle_beta   90.00
_cell.angle_gamma   90.00
#
_symmetry.space_group_name_H-M   'P 1'
#
loop_
_entity.id
_entity.type
_entity.pdbx_description
1 polymer ?
#
loop_
_entity_poly.entity_id
_entity_poly.type
_entity_poly.pdbx_seq_one_letter_code
_entity_poly.pdbx_strand_id
1 'polypeptide(L)'
;MNWRGSTTVQDRIFASLPYLLPLLDGLVYGRYLFQQFPPIQIIPVLLSPLLQIYRGIPFFGLIVFFALFLLVVRNENISHFIRFNTMQAILLDIILILCGLILQILGGSLGGFILETLSNMIFIGILASFIYAVVQSVMGRYAEIPTISEAVYMQVR
;
A
#
# COMPACT_ATOMS: atom_id res chain seq x y z
N MET A 1 6.27 30.27 1.04
CA MET A 1 5.04 29.53 1.37
C MET A 1 5.17 28.94 2.77
N ASN A 2 4.76 29.72 3.76
CA ASN A 2 4.69 29.32 5.17
C ASN A 2 3.25 28.87 5.43
N TRP A 3 3.01 27.59 5.74
CA TRP A 3 1.82 27.04 6.45
C TRP A 3 1.91 25.49 6.48
N ARG A 4 2.97 24.92 7.06
CA ARG A 4 2.99 23.50 7.45
C ARG A 4 3.53 23.45 8.87
N GLY A 5 2.66 23.19 9.84
CA GLY A 5 3.10 22.85 11.20
C GLY A 5 4.16 21.76 11.12
N SER A 6 5.19 21.84 11.95
CA SER A 6 6.27 20.86 11.97
C SER A 6 5.67 19.46 12.09
N THR A 7 5.88 18.60 11.10
CA THR A 7 5.43 17.20 11.15
C THR A 7 6.03 16.54 12.38
N THR A 8 5.17 16.23 13.36
CA THR A 8 5.60 15.66 14.63
C THR A 8 6.09 14.23 14.40
N VAL A 9 6.84 13.67 15.37
CA VAL A 9 7.25 12.26 15.29
C VAL A 9 6.03 11.33 15.22
N GLN A 10 4.95 11.68 15.92
CA GLN A 10 3.69 10.95 15.86
C GLN A 10 3.08 10.97 14.45
N ASP A 11 3.02 12.15 13.81
CA ASP A 11 2.52 12.26 12.43
C ASP A 11 3.31 11.36 11.46
N ARG A 12 4.62 11.26 11.64
CA ARG A 12 5.50 10.44 10.79
C ARG A 12 5.24 8.95 10.93
N ILE A 13 4.99 8.50 12.17
CA ILE A 13 4.65 7.11 12.45
C ILE A 13 3.25 6.81 11.90
N PHE A 14 2.24 7.62 12.23
CA PHE A 14 0.87 7.37 11.77
C PHE A 14 0.69 7.53 10.26
N ALA A 15 1.51 8.34 9.60
CA ALA A 15 1.50 8.44 8.13
C ALA A 15 2.14 7.24 7.43
N SER A 16 3.06 6.50 8.08
CA SER A 16 3.72 5.34 7.46
C SER A 16 2.92 4.05 7.62
N LEU A 17 2.15 3.89 8.70
CA LEU A 17 1.37 2.69 8.99
C LEU A 17 0.35 2.28 7.90
N PRO A 18 -0.41 3.21 7.27
CA PRO A 18 -1.40 2.84 6.25
C PRO A 18 -0.82 2.06 5.08
N TYR A 19 0.46 2.27 4.73
CA TYR A 19 1.11 1.56 3.62
C TYR A 19 1.32 0.07 3.90
N LEU A 20 1.16 -0.39 5.14
CA LEU A 20 1.14 -1.82 5.44
C LEU A 20 -0.04 -2.53 4.78
N LEU A 21 -1.19 -1.86 4.60
CA LEU A 21 -2.35 -2.45 3.94
C LEU A 21 -2.01 -2.91 2.51
N PRO A 22 -1.62 -2.02 1.57
CA PRO A 22 -1.32 -2.46 0.22
C PRO A 22 -0.07 -3.36 0.16
N LEU A 23 0.87 -3.27 1.11
CA LEU A 23 1.97 -4.24 1.17
C LEU A 23 1.46 -5.66 1.47
N LEU A 24 0.57 -5.82 2.44
CA LEU A 24 0.00 -7.11 2.83
C LEU A 24 -0.83 -7.71 1.70
N ASP A 25 -1.68 -6.92 1.05
CA ASP A 25 -2.44 -7.33 -0.14
C ASP A 25 -1.52 -7.64 -1.32
N GLY A 26 -0.43 -6.89 -1.44
CA GLY A 26 0.58 -7.05 -2.49
C GLY A 26 1.34 -8.37 -2.44
N LEU A 27 1.46 -9.02 -1.28
CA LEU A 27 2.28 -10.24 -1.11
C LEU A 27 1.84 -11.39 -2.02
N VAL A 28 0.57 -11.48 -2.39
CA VAL A 28 0.07 -12.55 -3.27
C VAL A 28 0.72 -12.51 -4.66
N TYR A 29 1.08 -11.32 -5.13
CA TYR A 29 1.73 -11.11 -6.43
C TYR A 29 3.22 -11.53 -6.41
N GLY A 30 3.84 -11.60 -5.23
CA GLY A 30 5.25 -11.97 -5.07
C GLY A 30 5.52 -13.48 -5.16
N ARG A 31 4.50 -14.32 -5.33
CA ARG A 31 4.61 -15.80 -5.21
C ARG A 31 5.74 -16.40 -6.07
N TYR A 32 5.91 -15.92 -7.29
CA TYR A 32 6.91 -16.44 -8.22
C TYR A 32 8.33 -16.00 -7.82
N LEU A 33 8.50 -14.71 -7.49
CA LEU A 33 9.75 -14.20 -6.94
C LEU A 33 10.18 -14.92 -5.67
N PHE A 34 9.25 -15.23 -4.77
CA PHE A 34 9.57 -15.97 -3.55
C PHE A 34 10.06 -17.39 -3.83
N GLN A 35 9.53 -18.06 -4.85
CA GLN A 35 9.97 -19.40 -5.25
C GLN A 35 11.34 -19.36 -5.95
N GLN A 36 11.58 -18.36 -6.79
CA GLN A 36 12.81 -18.22 -7.57
C GLN A 36 13.98 -17.66 -6.76
N PHE A 37 13.69 -16.76 -5.81
CA PHE A 37 14.67 -16.08 -4.98
C PHE A 37 14.32 -16.24 -3.49
N PRO A 38 14.65 -17.39 -2.88
CA PRO A 38 14.33 -17.68 -1.49
C PRO A 38 14.70 -16.59 -0.46
N PRO A 39 15.81 -15.84 -0.60
CA PRO A 39 16.13 -14.76 0.34
C PRO A 39 15.04 -13.68 0.48
N ILE A 40 14.24 -13.44 -0.57
CA ILE A 40 13.14 -12.45 -0.55
C ILE A 40 12.01 -12.88 0.41
N GLN A 41 11.92 -14.19 0.73
CA GLN A 41 10.93 -14.71 1.68
C GLN A 41 11.08 -14.14 3.10
N ILE A 42 12.18 -13.46 3.42
CA ILE A 42 12.32 -12.74 4.67
C ILE A 42 11.20 -11.71 4.88
N ILE A 43 10.68 -11.11 3.81
CA ILE A 43 9.60 -10.10 3.86
C ILE A 43 8.31 -10.70 4.45
N PRO A 44 7.69 -11.74 3.87
CA PRO A 44 6.50 -12.35 4.45
C PRO A 44 6.77 -13.00 5.82
N VAL A 45 7.99 -13.47 6.11
CA VAL A 45 8.34 -13.99 7.44
C VAL A 45 8.28 -12.89 8.51
N LEU A 46 8.84 -11.72 8.24
CA LEU A 46 8.78 -10.58 9.16
C LEU A 46 7.36 -10.06 9.35
N LEU A 47 6.52 -10.15 8.31
CA LEU A 47 5.11 -9.75 8.35
C LEU A 47 4.18 -10.84 8.90
N SER A 48 4.69 -12.01 9.26
CA SER A 48 3.89 -13.15 9.71
C SER A 48 2.89 -12.85 10.84
N PRO A 49 3.20 -12.09 11.91
CA PRO A 49 2.21 -11.79 12.94
C PRO A 49 1.04 -10.95 12.40
N LEU A 50 1.33 -9.97 11.53
CA LEU A 50 0.30 -9.17 10.88
C LEU A 50 -0.53 -10.02 9.93
N LEU A 51 0.10 -10.93 9.18
CA LEU A 51 -0.58 -11.82 8.24
C LEU A 51 -1.54 -12.79 8.92
N GLN A 52 -1.22 -13.26 10.13
CA GLN A 52 -2.12 -14.12 10.90
C GLN A 52 -3.42 -13.41 11.25
N ILE A 53 -3.34 -12.14 11.68
CA ILE A 53 -4.51 -11.30 11.95
C ILE A 53 -5.27 -11.03 10.64
N TYR A 54 -4.53 -10.61 9.61
CA TYR A 54 -5.07 -10.22 8.31
C TYR A 54 -5.89 -11.35 7.65
N ARG A 55 -5.41 -12.59 7.76
CA ARG A 55 -6.07 -13.78 7.19
C ARG A 55 -7.06 -14.45 8.14
N GLY A 56 -6.95 -14.18 9.45
CA GLY A 56 -7.82 -14.77 10.46
C GLY A 56 -9.22 -14.16 10.51
N ILE A 57 -9.39 -12.94 9.99
CA ILE A 57 -10.66 -12.23 9.97
C ILE A 57 -11.17 -12.10 8.53
N PRO A 58 -12.37 -12.60 8.21
CA PRO A 58 -12.96 -12.41 6.88
C PRO A 58 -13.09 -10.93 6.52
N PHE A 59 -12.75 -10.59 5.27
CA PHE A 59 -12.84 -9.22 4.76
C PHE A 59 -12.00 -8.18 5.53
N PHE A 60 -10.98 -8.61 6.30
CA PHE A 60 -10.19 -7.70 7.11
C PHE A 60 -9.60 -6.53 6.32
N GLY A 61 -9.06 -6.78 5.13
CA GLY A 61 -8.58 -5.73 4.23
C GLY A 61 -9.63 -4.66 3.94
N LEU A 62 -10.83 -5.09 3.58
CA LEU A 62 -11.96 -4.19 3.32
C LEU A 62 -12.39 -3.42 4.58
N ILE A 63 -12.38 -4.06 5.75
CA ILE A 63 -12.66 -3.41 7.03
C ILE A 63 -11.62 -2.32 7.31
N VAL A 64 -10.33 -2.62 7.14
CA VAL A 64 -9.22 -1.67 7.34
C VAL A 64 -9.31 -0.54 6.33
N PHE A 65 -9.61 -0.82 5.06
CA PHE A 65 -9.85 0.17 4.02
C PHE A 65 -10.92 1.17 4.45
N PHE A 66 -12.10 0.70 4.87
CA PHE A 66 -13.19 1.58 5.29
C PHE A 66 -12.86 2.33 6.58
N ALA A 67 -12.18 1.68 7.53
CA ALA A 67 -11.75 2.33 8.77
C ALA A 67 -10.77 3.48 8.48
N LEU A 68 -9.75 3.26 7.65
CA LEU A 68 -8.81 4.29 7.23
C LEU A 68 -9.51 5.42 6.48
N PHE A 69 -10.42 5.10 5.56
CA PHE A 69 -11.14 6.13 4.81
C PHE A 69 -12.04 6.98 5.73
N LEU A 70 -12.92 6.35 6.50
CA LEU A 70 -13.94 7.04 7.30
C LEU A 70 -13.37 7.73 8.54
N LEU A 71 -12.44 7.08 9.25
CA LEU A 71 -11.92 7.60 10.52
C LEU A 71 -10.71 8.50 10.34
N VAL A 72 -9.91 8.27 9.29
CA VAL A 72 -8.67 9.02 9.05
C VAL A 72 -8.85 10.05 7.95
N VAL A 73 -9.09 9.63 6.72
CA VAL A 73 -9.11 10.53 5.55
C VAL A 73 -10.21 11.59 5.67
N ARG A 74 -11.41 11.20 6.10
CA ARG A 74 -12.57 12.09 6.22
C ARG A 74 -12.60 12.96 7.48
N ASN A 75 -11.64 12.78 8.39
CA ASN A 75 -11.60 13.49 9.67
C ASN A 75 -10.65 14.69 9.60
N GLU A 76 -11.21 15.89 9.47
CA GLU A 76 -10.44 17.15 9.39
C GLU A 76 -9.63 17.50 10.65
N ASN A 77 -9.89 16.83 11.78
CA ASN A 77 -9.07 17.00 12.98
C ASN A 77 -7.71 16.29 12.87
N ILE A 78 -7.55 15.37 11.93
CA ILE A 78 -6.29 14.67 11.68
C ILE A 78 -5.43 15.51 10.73
N SER A 79 -4.12 15.53 11.00
CA SER A 79 -3.18 16.31 10.21
C SER A 79 -3.27 15.94 8.72
N HIS A 80 -3.22 16.96 7.86
CA HIS A 80 -3.25 16.78 6.42
C HIS A 80 -2.17 15.80 5.93
N PHE A 81 -1.01 15.76 6.61
CA PHE A 81 0.08 14.84 6.31
C PHE A 81 -0.32 13.36 6.46
N ILE A 82 -1.01 13.01 7.56
CA ILE A 82 -1.51 11.65 7.78
C ILE A 82 -2.62 11.34 6.78
N ARG A 83 -3.57 12.26 6.56
CA ARG A 83 -4.68 12.10 5.61
C ARG A 83 -4.17 11.83 4.19
N PHE A 84 -3.18 12.60 3.73
CA PHE A 84 -2.55 12.43 2.43
C PHE A 84 -1.94 11.03 2.28
N ASN A 85 -1.06 10.62 3.20
CA ASN A 85 -0.39 9.32 3.11
C ASN A 85 -1.37 8.16 3.23
N THR A 86 -2.40 8.31 4.06
CA THR A 86 -3.47 7.31 4.21
C THR A 86 -4.24 7.15 2.90
N MET A 87 -4.63 8.26 2.27
CA MET A 87 -5.33 8.21 0.99
C MET A 87 -4.45 7.61 -0.11
N GLN A 88 -3.14 7.92 -0.11
CA GLN A 88 -2.21 7.31 -1.05
C GLN A 88 -2.13 5.78 -0.89
N ALA A 89 -2.04 5.28 0.34
CA ALA A 89 -2.05 3.85 0.63
C ALA A 89 -3.36 3.18 0.16
N ILE A 90 -4.50 3.85 0.37
CA ILE A 90 -5.81 3.40 -0.10
C ILE A 90 -5.86 3.31 -1.64
N LEU A 91 -5.34 4.32 -2.34
CA LEU A 91 -5.31 4.29 -3.82
C LEU A 91 -4.41 3.18 -4.35
N LEU A 92 -3.27 2.92 -3.71
CA LEU A 92 -2.40 1.78 -4.06
C LEU A 92 -3.14 0.45 -3.86
N ASP A 93 -3.89 0.31 -2.76
CA ASP A 93 -4.69 -0.89 -2.51
C ASP A 93 -5.78 -1.10 -3.58
N ILE A 94 -6.48 -0.03 -3.97
CA ILE A 94 -7.45 -0.08 -5.08
C ILE A 94 -6.78 -0.55 -6.38
N ILE A 95 -5.58 -0.04 -6.69
CA ILE A 95 -4.83 -0.47 -7.87
C ILE A 95 -4.51 -1.96 -7.81
N LEU A 96 -4.09 -2.47 -6.65
CA LEU A 96 -3.83 -3.90 -6.47
C LEU A 96 -5.10 -4.73 -6.68
N ILE A 97 -6.23 -4.30 -6.14
CA ILE A 97 -7.52 -4.99 -6.35
C ILE A 97 -7.85 -5.04 -7.85
N LEU A 98 -7.71 -3.91 -8.55
CA LEU A 98 -7.96 -3.84 -10.00
C LEU A 98 -7.01 -4.73 -10.81
N CYS A 99 -5.72 -4.74 -10.48
CA CYS A 99 -4.74 -5.65 -11.08
C CYS A 99 -5.15 -7.12 -10.86
N GLY A 100 -5.59 -7.47 -9.65
CA GLY A 100 -6.05 -8.82 -9.32
C GLY A 100 -7.25 -9.25 -10.15
N LEU A 101 -8.25 -8.37 -10.30
CA LEU A 101 -9.41 -8.62 -11.15
C LEU A 101 -9.03 -8.82 -12.62
N ILE A 102 -8.13 -7.98 -13.14
CA ILE A 102 -7.63 -8.10 -14.51
C ILE A 102 -6.90 -9.45 -14.70
N LEU A 103 -6.01 -9.81 -13.78
CA LEU A 103 -5.27 -11.08 -13.85
C LEU A 103 -6.19 -12.29 -13.66
N GLN A 104 -7.28 -12.18 -12.90
CA GLN A 104 -8.25 -13.26 -12.76
C GLN A 104 -9.02 -13.50 -14.06
N ILE A 105 -9.42 -12.42 -14.76
CA ILE A 105 -10.16 -12.51 -16.03
C ILE A 105 -9.25 -12.98 -17.17
N LEU A 106 -8.03 -12.47 -17.24
CA LEU A 106 -7.10 -12.75 -18.32
C LEU A 106 -6.19 -13.96 -18.05
N GLY A 107 -6.00 -14.36 -16.79
CA GLY A 107 -4.99 -15.34 -16.40
C GLY A 107 -5.16 -16.72 -17.03
N GLY A 108 -6.40 -17.11 -17.36
CA GLY A 108 -6.67 -18.37 -18.07
C GLY A 108 -6.30 -18.36 -19.56
N SER A 109 -6.20 -17.18 -20.18
CA SER A 109 -5.82 -17.00 -21.59
C SER A 109 -4.37 -16.56 -21.78
N LEU A 110 -3.75 -16.01 -20.73
CA LEU A 110 -2.34 -15.62 -20.73
C LEU A 110 -1.42 -16.83 -20.51
N GLY A 111 -0.31 -16.88 -21.24
CA GLY A 111 0.74 -17.89 -21.00
C GLY A 111 1.41 -17.70 -19.63
N GLY A 112 1.92 -18.79 -19.05
CA GLY A 112 2.50 -18.79 -17.70
C GLY A 112 3.62 -17.74 -17.50
N PHE A 113 4.46 -17.54 -18.52
CA PHE A 113 5.52 -16.52 -18.49
C PHE A 113 4.99 -15.09 -18.39
N ILE A 114 3.90 -14.77 -19.10
CA ILE A 114 3.31 -13.43 -19.09
C ILE A 114 2.68 -13.18 -17.72
N LEU A 115 1.91 -14.15 -17.21
CA LEU A 115 1.28 -14.07 -15.90
C LEU A 115 2.32 -13.87 -14.79
N GLU A 116 3.42 -14.63 -14.84
CA GLU A 116 4.54 -14.50 -13.92
C GLU A 116 5.18 -13.12 -13.98
N THR A 117 5.48 -12.64 -15.19
CA THR A 117 6.12 -11.32 -15.39
C THR A 117 5.24 -10.19 -14.84
N LEU A 118 3.93 -10.22 -15.13
CA LEU A 118 2.99 -9.22 -14.63
C LEU A 118 2.86 -9.27 -13.11
N SER A 119 2.74 -10.46 -12.54
CA SER A 119 2.68 -10.66 -11.08
C SER A 119 3.93 -10.10 -10.40
N ASN A 120 5.11 -10.41 -10.93
CA ASN A 120 6.38 -9.92 -10.40
C ASN A 120 6.51 -8.40 -10.53
N MET A 121 6.07 -7.81 -11.64
CA MET A 121 6.06 -6.36 -11.84
C MET A 121 5.15 -5.66 -10.82
N ILE A 122 3.95 -6.19 -10.58
CA ILE A 122 3.02 -5.65 -9.57
C ILE A 122 3.67 -5.70 -8.19
N PHE A 123 4.25 -6.84 -7.82
CA PHE A 123 4.89 -7.02 -6.51
C PHE A 123 6.07 -6.07 -6.29
N ILE A 124 6.96 -5.95 -7.29
CA ILE A 124 8.11 -5.04 -7.20
C ILE A 124 7.63 -3.59 -7.13
N GLY A 125 6.62 -3.23 -7.93
CA GLY A 125 6.00 -1.91 -7.92
C GLY A 125 5.48 -1.54 -6.53
N ILE A 126 4.67 -2.41 -5.91
CA ILE A 126 4.13 -2.12 -4.59
C ILE A 126 5.20 -2.11 -3.50
N LEU A 127 6.18 -3.03 -3.56
CA LEU A 127 7.29 -3.05 -2.60
C LEU A 127 8.11 -1.76 -2.69
N ALA A 128 8.40 -1.28 -3.89
CA ALA A 128 9.11 -0.02 -4.11
C ALA A 128 8.29 1.18 -3.61
N SER A 129 6.99 1.23 -3.93
CA SER A 129 6.08 2.27 -3.44
C SER A 129 5.99 2.28 -1.92
N PHE A 130 5.89 1.11 -1.27
CA PHE A 130 5.88 0.96 0.18
C PHE A 130 7.16 1.51 0.80
N ILE A 131 8.33 1.04 0.35
CA ILE A 131 9.63 1.47 0.89
C ILE A 131 9.80 2.98 0.73
N TYR A 132 9.55 3.50 -0.47
CA TYR A 132 9.65 4.93 -0.76
C TYR A 132 8.73 5.75 0.15
N ALA A 133 7.47 5.35 0.27
CA ALA A 133 6.50 6.11 1.03
C ALA A 133 6.75 6.07 2.54
N VAL A 134 7.19 4.94 3.08
CA VAL A 134 7.61 4.81 4.48
C VAL A 134 8.83 5.69 4.77
N VAL A 135 9.85 5.66 3.90
CA VAL A 135 11.06 6.48 4.07
C VAL A 135 10.71 7.96 4.04
N GLN A 136 9.94 8.42 3.06
CA GLN A 136 9.51 9.83 3.00
C GLN A 136 8.67 10.22 4.22
N SER A 137 7.74 9.35 4.65
CA SER A 137 6.91 9.58 5.83
C SER A 137 7.74 9.74 7.10
N VAL A 138 8.73 8.88 7.31
CA VAL A 138 9.67 8.94 8.45
C VAL A 138 10.55 10.19 8.40
N MET A 139 10.91 10.66 7.20
CA MET A 139 11.61 11.94 7.02
C MET A 139 10.69 13.17 7.19
N GLY A 140 9.38 12.97 7.39
CA GLY A 140 8.39 14.05 7.50
C GLY A 140 8.10 14.75 6.17
N ARG A 141 8.34 14.07 5.05
CA ARG A 141 8.15 14.55 3.67
C ARG A 141 6.96 13.85 3.04
N TYR A 142 6.28 14.54 2.14
CA TYR A 142 5.18 13.95 1.38
C TYR A 142 5.77 12.93 0.40
N ALA A 143 5.22 11.73 0.41
CA ALA A 143 5.63 10.68 -0.51
C ALA A 143 5.01 10.96 -1.88
N GLU A 144 5.76 11.60 -2.78
CA GLU A 144 5.26 11.92 -4.12
C GLU A 144 5.45 10.70 -5.05
N ILE A 145 4.45 9.81 -5.12
CA ILE A 145 4.35 8.76 -6.13
C ILE A 145 3.68 9.37 -7.38
N PRO A 146 4.31 9.34 -8.56
CA PRO A 146 3.73 9.87 -9.79
C PRO A 146 2.33 9.31 -10.05
N THR A 147 1.44 10.15 -10.60
CA THR A 147 0.01 9.90 -10.86
C THR A 147 -0.86 9.65 -9.62
N ILE A 148 -0.39 8.90 -8.64
CA ILE A 148 -1.12 8.60 -7.41
C ILE A 148 -1.23 9.83 -6.52
N SER A 149 -0.13 10.58 -6.35
CA SER A 149 -0.11 11.76 -5.48
C SER A 149 -1.05 12.85 -5.99
N GLU A 150 -1.09 13.07 -7.31
CA GLU A 150 -2.02 13.98 -7.96
C GLU A 150 -3.49 13.55 -7.70
N ALA A 151 -3.78 12.25 -7.78
CA ALA A 151 -5.09 11.72 -7.45
C ALA A 151 -5.45 11.94 -5.96
N VAL A 152 -4.49 11.81 -5.06
CA VAL A 152 -4.69 12.11 -3.63
C VAL A 152 -5.00 13.59 -3.41
N TYR A 153 -4.26 14.51 -4.04
CA TYR A 153 -4.50 15.95 -3.90
C TYR A 153 -5.89 16.38 -4.38
N MET A 154 -6.49 15.65 -5.32
CA MET A 154 -7.88 15.91 -5.73
C MET A 154 -8.92 15.45 -4.69
N GLN A 155 -8.57 14.48 -3.84
CA GLN A 155 -9.49 13.86 -2.88
C GLN A 155 -9.35 14.42 -1.47
N VAL A 156 -8.13 14.71 -1.05
CA VAL A 156 -7.80 15.30 0.25
C VAL A 156 -7.66 16.80 0.04
N ARG A 157 -8.76 17.51 0.24
CA ARG A 157 -8.83 18.98 0.22
C ARG A 157 -8.89 19.53 1.64
#